data_AF-A0A2U4B4X8-F1
#
_entry.id   AF-A0A2U4B4X8-F1
#
_cell.length_a   1.000
_cell.length_b   1.000
_cell.length_c   1.000
_cell.angle_alpha   90.00
_cell.angle_beta   90.00
_cell.angle_gamma   90.00
#
_symmetry.space_group_name_H-M   'P 1'
#
loop_
_entity.id
_entity.type
_entity.pdbx_description
1 polymer ?
#
loop_
_entity_poly.entity_id
_entity_poly.type
_entity_poly.pdbx_seq_one_letter_code
_entity_poly.pdbx_strand_id
1 'polypeptide(L)'
;MTVSARAFWLLRGGLGRVSALGRSAASLLAAPGTAGRAFRGFRSSGLRHDAIIISGTEMAKQIQKEIQRGVESWISLGNGRPHLSIILVGDNPASHTYVRKKIKAAAAVGICSEIILKPKDVSQEELLDITNQLNMDPRVSGILVQLPLPDHVDERTVCNGIAPEKDVDGFHIINIGRLCLDQHSLIPATASAVWEIIKRTGIETFGKNVVVAGRSKNAGMPIAMLLHTDGEHERPGGDATVTIAHRYTPKEQLKIHTLLADVIVVAAGIPKLITSDMVKEGAAVIDVGINYVHDPMTGKTKLVGDVDFEAVKKKASFITPVPGGVGPMTVAMLLKNTLLAAKKIIY
;
A
#
# COMPACT_ATOMS: atom_id res chain seq x y z
N MET A 1 -13.45 37.70 -47.37
CA MET A 1 -12.26 38.55 -47.49
C MET A 1 -11.21 38.05 -46.51
N THR A 2 -9.99 37.79 -47.02
CA THR A 2 -8.66 37.59 -46.34
C THR A 2 -8.57 36.44 -45.31
N VAL A 3 -8.05 35.23 -45.61
CA VAL A 3 -6.64 34.79 -45.89
C VAL A 3 -5.69 35.13 -44.73
N SER A 4 -5.04 34.18 -44.03
CA SER A 4 -3.81 33.54 -44.52
C SER A 4 -3.44 32.24 -43.78
N ALA A 5 -3.23 31.18 -44.58
CA ALA A 5 -2.28 30.13 -44.30
C ALA A 5 -0.85 30.63 -44.59
N ARG A 6 0.16 30.10 -43.91
CA ARG A 6 1.55 30.11 -44.40
C ARG A 6 2.19 28.75 -44.19
N ALA A 7 2.57 28.17 -45.32
CA ALA A 7 3.50 27.07 -45.47
C ALA A 7 4.94 27.62 -45.68
N PHE A 8 5.88 26.70 -45.86
CA PHE A 8 7.28 26.82 -46.33
C PHE A 8 8.38 26.88 -45.23
N TRP A 9 9.51 26.15 -45.27
CA TRP A 9 10.04 25.19 -46.26
C TRP A 9 11.04 24.19 -45.63
N LEU A 10 11.34 23.19 -46.43
CA LEU A 10 12.11 21.96 -46.26
C LEU A 10 13.57 22.15 -46.75
N LEU A 11 14.46 21.23 -46.30
CA LEU A 11 15.47 20.47 -47.07
C LEU A 11 16.99 20.61 -46.80
N ARG A 12 17.56 19.39 -46.68
CA ARG A 12 18.91 18.88 -47.02
C ARG A 12 20.03 19.15 -46.01
N GLY A 13 20.87 18.19 -45.63
CA GLY A 13 21.13 16.82 -46.11
C GLY A 13 22.60 16.47 -45.82
N GLY A 14 22.94 15.20 -45.62
CA GLY A 14 24.35 14.79 -45.51
C GLY A 14 24.57 13.38 -44.98
N LEU A 15 24.72 12.42 -45.91
CA LEU A 15 25.23 11.06 -45.67
C LEU A 15 26.75 11.06 -45.42
N GLY A 16 27.22 10.06 -44.66
CA GLY A 16 28.61 9.60 -44.67
C GLY A 16 28.74 8.14 -44.18
N ARG A 17 28.87 7.19 -45.11
CA ARG A 17 29.49 5.86 -44.93
C ARG A 17 31.03 6.06 -44.78
N VAL A 18 31.91 5.14 -44.37
CA VAL A 18 32.30 3.79 -44.89
C VAL A 18 33.37 3.28 -43.86
N SER A 19 33.47 2.01 -43.45
CA SER A 19 34.21 0.94 -44.16
C SER A 19 34.28 -0.33 -43.30
N ALA A 20 34.23 -1.47 -43.99
CA ALA A 20 34.48 -2.82 -43.49
C ALA A 20 35.75 -3.38 -44.15
N LEU A 21 36.50 -4.21 -43.42
CA LEU A 21 37.52 -5.18 -43.85
C LEU A 21 37.54 -6.24 -42.72
N GLY A 22 37.41 -7.57 -42.86
CA GLY A 22 37.45 -8.48 -44.00
C GLY A 22 38.60 -9.48 -43.84
N ARG A 23 38.30 -10.77 -43.52
CA ARG A 23 39.00 -12.06 -43.85
C ARG A 23 38.65 -13.14 -42.78
N SER A 24 37.93 -14.24 -43.10
CA SER A 24 38.35 -15.51 -43.79
C SER A 24 39.19 -16.41 -42.87
N ALA A 25 39.06 -17.75 -42.72
CA ALA A 25 38.15 -18.84 -43.14
C ALA A 25 38.57 -20.15 -42.41
N ALA A 26 37.71 -21.20 -42.46
CA ALA A 26 38.01 -22.64 -42.32
C ALA A 26 38.46 -23.17 -40.91
N SER A 27 38.20 -24.40 -40.43
CA SER A 27 37.65 -25.66 -40.97
C SER A 27 37.28 -26.61 -39.82
N LEU A 28 36.41 -27.60 -40.10
CA LEU A 28 36.03 -28.75 -39.29
C LEU A 28 37.20 -29.69 -38.91
N LEU A 29 37.13 -30.39 -37.75
CA LEU A 29 37.08 -31.86 -37.64
C LEU A 29 37.31 -32.40 -36.19
N ALA A 30 36.58 -33.49 -35.90
CA ALA A 30 36.87 -34.60 -34.95
C ALA A 30 36.44 -34.53 -33.46
N ALA A 31 35.51 -35.42 -33.09
CA ALA A 31 35.33 -36.05 -31.78
C ALA A 31 36.23 -37.31 -31.66
N PRO A 32 36.24 -38.15 -30.59
CA PRO A 32 35.56 -38.13 -29.29
C PRO A 32 36.47 -38.44 -28.06
N GLY A 33 35.96 -38.36 -26.84
CA GLY A 33 36.70 -38.83 -25.65
C GLY A 33 35.92 -38.77 -24.33
N THR A 34 35.50 -39.93 -23.86
CA THR A 34 34.80 -40.21 -22.60
C THR A 34 35.64 -39.92 -21.35
N ALA A 35 35.06 -39.30 -20.32
CA ALA A 35 35.35 -39.61 -18.91
C ALA A 35 34.28 -39.01 -18.00
N GLY A 36 33.59 -39.88 -17.25
CA GLY A 36 32.55 -39.49 -16.31
C GLY A 36 33.08 -38.61 -15.17
N ARG A 37 32.25 -37.65 -14.77
CA ARG A 37 32.32 -37.06 -13.44
C ARG A 37 30.89 -36.97 -12.91
N ALA A 38 30.63 -37.78 -11.89
CA ALA A 38 29.42 -37.72 -11.10
C ALA A 38 29.18 -36.27 -10.66
N PHE A 39 27.99 -35.73 -10.97
CA PHE A 39 27.48 -34.54 -10.33
C PHE A 39 27.29 -34.87 -8.84
N ARG A 40 28.33 -34.63 -8.05
CA ARG A 40 28.17 -34.48 -6.60
C ARG A 40 27.33 -33.24 -6.42
N GLY A 41 26.05 -33.46 -6.10
CA GLY A 41 25.13 -32.41 -5.71
C GLY A 41 25.80 -31.54 -4.65
N PHE A 42 25.99 -30.27 -4.98
CA PHE A 42 26.18 -29.24 -3.98
C PHE A 42 24.91 -29.24 -3.13
N ARG A 43 24.93 -29.97 -2.02
CA ARG A 43 24.07 -29.61 -0.89
C ARG A 43 24.58 -28.26 -0.45
N SER A 44 23.89 -27.20 -0.85
CA SER A 44 24.00 -25.93 -0.14
C SER A 44 23.67 -26.26 1.32
N SER A 45 24.68 -26.15 2.18
CA SER A 45 24.47 -26.07 3.61
C SER A 45 23.72 -24.76 3.83
N GLY A 46 22.39 -24.81 3.67
CA GLY A 46 21.51 -23.67 3.80
C GLY A 46 21.63 -23.16 5.22
N LEU A 47 22.40 -22.09 5.41
CA LEU A 47 22.28 -21.25 6.59
C LEU A 47 20.84 -20.74 6.59
N ARG A 48 19.99 -21.40 7.39
CA ARG A 48 18.64 -20.93 7.67
C ARG A 48 18.77 -19.59 8.38
N HIS A 49 18.62 -18.51 7.63
CA HIS A 49 18.51 -17.18 8.21
C HIS A 49 17.04 -16.94 8.53
N ASP A 50 16.75 -16.62 9.79
CA ASP A 50 15.44 -16.11 10.16
C ASP A 50 15.16 -14.79 9.39
N ALA A 51 13.91 -14.58 9.06
CA ALA A 51 13.43 -13.40 8.36
C ALA A 51 13.78 -12.11 9.11
N ILE A 52 14.11 -11.06 8.36
CA ILE A 52 14.19 -9.71 8.89
C ILE A 52 12.77 -9.27 9.28
N ILE A 53 12.57 -9.00 10.57
CA ILE A 53 11.29 -8.52 11.08
C ILE A 53 11.19 -7.02 10.82
N ILE A 54 10.29 -6.63 9.92
CA ILE A 54 10.06 -5.23 9.56
C ILE A 54 9.23 -4.56 10.67
N SER A 55 9.87 -3.70 11.46
CA SER A 55 9.19 -2.89 12.47
C SER A 55 8.50 -1.68 11.82
N GLY A 56 7.24 -1.85 11.43
CA GLY A 56 6.40 -0.75 10.97
C GLY A 56 6.17 0.30 12.06
N THR A 57 6.30 -0.06 13.34
CA THR A 57 6.28 0.89 14.47
C THR A 57 7.45 1.86 14.40
N GLU A 58 8.66 1.37 14.12
CA GLU A 58 9.84 2.25 14.04
C GLU A 58 9.80 3.11 12.77
N MET A 59 9.42 2.51 11.65
CA MET A 59 9.23 3.24 10.39
C MET A 59 8.15 4.32 10.50
N ALA A 60 7.04 4.04 11.19
CA ALA A 60 5.99 5.02 11.44
C ALA A 60 6.49 6.21 12.27
N LYS A 61 7.37 5.99 13.27
CA LYS A 61 7.98 7.10 14.02
C LYS A 61 8.86 7.98 13.13
N GLN A 62 9.62 7.39 12.21
CA GLN A 62 10.44 8.14 11.26
C GLN A 62 9.56 9.03 10.36
N ILE A 63 8.49 8.45 9.80
CA ILE A 63 7.53 9.18 8.98
C ILE A 63 6.81 10.27 9.79
N GLN A 64 6.45 10.02 11.04
CA GLN A 64 5.85 11.03 11.92
C GLN A 64 6.80 12.21 12.17
N LYS A 65 8.11 11.97 12.32
CA LYS A 65 9.11 13.05 12.41
C LYS A 65 9.25 13.84 11.10
N GLU A 66 9.08 13.19 9.94
CA GLU A 66 9.05 13.86 8.64
C GLU A 66 7.79 14.73 8.50
N ILE A 67 6.62 14.20 8.90
CA ILE A 67 5.35 14.94 8.90
C ILE A 67 5.42 16.14 9.85
N GLN A 68 5.93 15.95 11.08
CA GLN A 68 6.08 17.03 12.05
C GLN A 68 6.89 18.19 11.47
N ARG A 69 8.07 17.90 10.90
CA ARG A 69 8.89 18.91 10.21
C ARG A 69 8.14 19.57 9.06
N GLY A 70 7.36 18.78 8.30
CA GLY A 70 6.53 19.27 7.21
C GLY A 70 5.39 20.19 7.67
N VAL A 71 4.82 19.97 8.85
CA VAL A 71 3.80 20.80 9.50
C VAL A 71 4.42 22.09 10.04
N GLU A 72 5.56 21.99 10.74
CA GLU A 72 6.29 23.14 11.27
C GLU A 72 6.70 24.10 10.14
N SER A 73 7.25 23.55 9.05
CA SER A 73 7.59 24.32 7.85
C SER A 73 6.34 24.98 7.24
N TRP A 74 5.23 24.25 7.12
CA TRP A 74 3.98 24.80 6.58
C TRP A 74 3.45 26.01 7.38
N ILE A 75 3.47 25.90 8.71
CA ILE A 75 3.04 26.97 9.61
C ILE A 75 4.01 28.16 9.57
N SER A 76 5.32 27.92 9.46
CA SER A 76 6.33 28.99 9.37
C SER A 76 6.18 29.87 8.12
N LEU A 77 5.53 29.33 7.07
CA LEU A 77 5.17 30.07 5.86
C LEU A 77 3.89 30.92 6.01
N GLY A 78 3.34 31.00 7.23
CA GLY A 78 2.13 31.79 7.55
C GLY A 78 0.81 31.06 7.29
N ASN A 79 0.84 29.77 6.95
CA ASN A 79 -0.37 29.00 6.70
C ASN A 79 -1.04 28.50 7.97
N GLY A 80 -2.35 28.25 7.88
CA GLY A 80 -3.12 27.59 8.94
C GLY A 80 -2.62 26.18 9.22
N ARG A 81 -2.68 25.78 10.49
CA ARG A 81 -2.33 24.42 10.93
C ARG A 81 -3.28 23.39 10.26
N PRO A 82 -2.79 22.26 9.73
CA PRO A 82 -3.64 21.23 9.17
C PRO A 82 -4.63 20.70 10.21
N HIS A 83 -5.86 20.42 9.77
CA HIS A 83 -6.95 19.94 10.63
C HIS A 83 -7.58 18.66 10.08
N LEU A 84 -7.68 17.64 10.93
CA LEU A 84 -8.29 16.34 10.64
C LEU A 84 -9.59 16.15 11.43
N SER A 85 -10.72 16.06 10.74
CA SER A 85 -12.01 15.76 11.35
C SER A 85 -12.35 14.28 11.17
N ILE A 86 -12.61 13.58 12.27
CA ILE A 86 -12.93 12.14 12.27
C ILE A 86 -14.38 11.93 12.70
N ILE A 87 -15.20 11.38 11.81
CA ILE A 87 -16.57 10.96 12.11
C ILE A 87 -16.52 9.50 12.60
N LEU A 88 -17.03 9.25 13.81
CA LEU A 88 -17.10 7.92 14.41
C LEU A 88 -18.54 7.60 14.80
N VAL A 89 -19.08 6.53 14.22
CA VAL A 89 -20.45 6.07 14.42
C VAL A 89 -20.49 4.83 15.31
N GLY A 90 -21.29 4.87 16.37
CA GLY A 90 -21.52 3.76 17.29
C GLY A 90 -20.37 3.48 18.27
N ASP A 91 -20.45 2.31 18.91
CA ASP A 91 -19.66 1.98 20.11
C ASP A 91 -18.68 0.83 19.92
N ASN A 92 -18.30 0.52 18.67
CA ASN A 92 -17.36 -0.57 18.39
C ASN A 92 -16.00 -0.31 19.11
N PRO A 93 -15.59 -1.14 20.09
CA PRO A 93 -14.38 -0.89 20.88
C PRO A 93 -13.09 -0.83 20.05
N ALA A 94 -13.03 -1.59 18.95
CA ALA A 94 -11.89 -1.56 18.04
C ALA A 94 -11.82 -0.21 17.32
N SER A 95 -12.94 0.29 16.79
CA SER A 95 -13.02 1.60 16.13
C SER A 95 -12.62 2.74 17.08
N HIS A 96 -13.12 2.73 18.32
CA HIS A 96 -12.74 3.70 19.36
C HIS A 96 -11.23 3.68 19.64
N THR A 97 -10.65 2.48 19.76
CA THR A 97 -9.20 2.34 19.98
C THR A 97 -8.38 2.87 18.81
N TYR A 98 -8.81 2.59 17.57
CA TYR A 98 -8.15 3.10 16.36
C TYR A 98 -8.23 4.62 16.26
N VAL A 99 -9.41 5.21 16.48
CA VAL A 99 -9.60 6.67 16.43
C VAL A 99 -8.76 7.37 17.50
N ARG A 100 -8.74 6.86 18.74
CA ARG A 100 -7.87 7.42 19.80
C ARG A 100 -6.40 7.43 19.40
N LYS A 101 -5.91 6.36 18.74
CA LYS A 101 -4.54 6.31 18.21
C LYS A 101 -4.30 7.36 17.12
N LYS A 102 -5.26 7.56 16.21
CA LYS A 102 -5.18 8.59 15.15
C LYS A 102 -5.07 10.00 15.74
N ILE A 103 -5.94 10.35 16.69
CA ILE A 103 -5.92 11.66 17.37
C ILE A 103 -4.61 11.89 18.14
N LYS A 104 -4.15 10.89 18.90
CA LYS A 104 -2.88 10.97 19.63
C LYS A 104 -1.70 11.21 18.68
N ALA A 105 -1.68 10.51 17.55
CA ALA A 105 -0.62 10.66 16.55
C ALA A 105 -0.72 12.02 15.83
N ALA A 106 -1.93 12.50 15.51
CA ALA A 106 -2.15 13.82 14.92
C ALA A 106 -1.59 14.93 15.82
N ALA A 107 -1.94 14.91 17.11
CA ALA A 107 -1.42 15.86 18.09
C ALA A 107 0.11 15.82 18.19
N ALA A 108 0.70 14.62 18.18
CA ALA A 108 2.16 14.44 18.27
C ALA A 108 2.93 15.03 17.08
N VAL A 109 2.32 15.12 15.89
CA VAL A 109 2.93 15.74 14.70
C VAL A 109 2.46 17.18 14.45
N GLY A 110 1.68 17.75 15.38
CA GLY A 110 1.20 19.12 15.29
C GLY A 110 -0.02 19.33 14.40
N ILE A 111 -0.77 18.29 14.06
CA ILE A 111 -2.03 18.37 13.32
C ILE A 111 -3.20 18.56 14.32
N CYS A 112 -4.05 19.56 14.07
CA CYS A 112 -5.31 19.72 14.81
C CYS A 112 -6.24 18.56 14.48
N SER A 113 -7.00 18.06 15.45
CA SER A 113 -7.97 17.02 15.16
C SER A 113 -9.16 17.06 16.10
N GLU A 114 -10.30 16.60 15.60
CA GLU A 114 -11.54 16.48 16.35
C GLU A 114 -12.22 15.13 16.06
N ILE A 115 -13.05 14.69 17.00
CA ILE A 115 -13.90 13.51 16.83
C ILE A 115 -15.36 13.98 16.87
N ILE A 116 -16.10 13.69 15.80
CA ILE A 116 -17.55 13.85 15.73
C ILE A 116 -18.16 12.48 16.03
N LEU A 117 -18.62 12.30 17.26
CA LEU A 117 -19.28 11.07 17.70
C LEU A 117 -20.75 11.10 17.31
N LYS A 118 -21.23 10.02 16.70
CA LYS A 118 -22.64 9.81 16.37
C LYS A 118 -23.12 8.45 16.88
N PRO A 119 -24.37 8.35 17.33
CA PRO A 119 -24.91 7.09 17.80
C PRO A 119 -25.09 6.11 16.63
N LYS A 120 -25.22 4.82 16.95
CA LYS A 120 -25.32 3.75 15.95
C LYS A 120 -26.56 3.83 15.05
N ASP A 121 -27.57 4.60 15.44
CA ASP A 121 -28.86 4.79 14.76
C ASP A 121 -28.91 6.10 13.94
N VAL A 122 -27.78 6.81 13.83
CA VAL A 122 -27.64 7.99 12.96
C VAL A 122 -28.12 7.69 11.54
N SER A 123 -28.85 8.62 10.93
CA SER A 123 -29.33 8.46 9.57
C SER A 123 -28.21 8.71 8.55
N GLN A 124 -28.35 8.15 7.35
CA GLN A 124 -27.42 8.44 6.26
C GLN A 124 -27.46 9.92 5.87
N GLU A 125 -28.63 10.54 5.86
CA GLU A 125 -28.82 11.97 5.56
C GLU A 125 -28.02 12.84 6.55
N GLU A 126 -28.12 12.55 7.85
CA GLU A 126 -27.37 13.29 8.87
C GLU A 126 -25.84 13.16 8.68
N LEU A 127 -25.35 11.96 8.31
CA LEU A 127 -23.93 11.78 8.00
C LEU A 127 -23.51 12.59 6.77
N LEU A 128 -24.35 12.63 5.73
CA LEU A 128 -24.09 13.42 4.53
C LEU A 128 -24.08 14.92 4.84
N ASP A 129 -24.99 15.41 5.67
CA ASP A 129 -25.02 16.80 6.12
C ASP A 129 -23.76 17.19 6.89
N ILE A 130 -23.28 16.32 7.78
CA ILE A 130 -22.01 16.53 8.49
C ILE A 130 -20.86 16.60 7.49
N THR A 131 -20.79 15.66 6.52
CA THR A 131 -19.74 15.69 5.50
C THR A 131 -19.80 16.97 4.66
N ASN A 132 -20.99 17.46 4.30
CA ASN A 132 -21.18 18.71 3.55
C ASN A 132 -20.70 19.92 4.36
N GLN A 133 -21.00 19.99 5.66
CA GLN A 133 -20.51 21.07 6.53
C GLN A 133 -18.98 21.07 6.60
N LEU A 134 -18.36 19.90 6.79
CA LEU A 134 -16.90 19.77 6.83
C LEU A 134 -16.23 20.07 5.48
N ASN A 135 -16.88 19.72 4.37
CA ASN A 135 -16.42 20.06 3.03
C ASN A 135 -16.35 21.58 2.84
N MET A 136 -17.34 22.31 3.35
CA MET A 136 -17.41 23.77 3.23
C MET A 136 -16.52 24.52 4.23
N ASP A 137 -16.09 23.89 5.32
CA ASP A 137 -15.23 24.54 6.32
C ASP A 137 -13.78 24.69 5.79
N PRO A 138 -13.28 25.93 5.55
CA PRO A 138 -11.92 26.13 5.05
C PRO A 138 -10.84 25.77 6.08
N ARG A 139 -11.19 25.58 7.36
CA ARG A 139 -10.26 25.16 8.41
C ARG A 139 -9.98 23.67 8.35
N VAL A 140 -10.95 22.87 7.88
CA VAL A 140 -10.83 21.41 7.78
C VAL A 140 -9.99 21.04 6.57
N SER A 141 -8.86 20.39 6.79
CA SER A 141 -7.96 19.94 5.72
C SER A 141 -8.26 18.50 5.28
N GLY A 142 -8.69 17.65 6.21
CA GLY A 142 -8.95 16.24 5.96
C GLY A 142 -10.16 15.73 6.72
N ILE A 143 -10.93 14.88 6.08
CA ILE A 143 -12.13 14.25 6.63
C ILE A 143 -11.96 12.73 6.55
N LEU A 144 -12.29 12.06 7.64
CA LEU A 144 -12.28 10.61 7.74
C LEU A 144 -13.57 10.12 8.36
N VAL A 145 -14.23 9.14 7.73
CA VAL A 145 -15.35 8.40 8.32
C VAL A 145 -14.84 7.04 8.75
N GLN A 146 -14.86 6.76 10.05
CA GLN A 146 -14.33 5.52 10.60
C GLN A 146 -15.24 4.34 10.26
N LEU A 147 -14.74 3.43 9.42
CA LEU A 147 -15.42 2.19 9.04
C LEU A 147 -15.17 1.05 10.06
N PRO A 148 -16.05 0.03 10.11
CA PRO A 148 -17.31 -0.09 9.36
C PRO A 148 -18.41 0.83 9.94
N LEU A 149 -19.35 1.22 9.07
CA LEU A 149 -20.59 1.89 9.48
C LEU A 149 -21.70 0.86 9.81
N PRO A 150 -22.77 1.27 10.50
CA PRO A 150 -23.96 0.42 10.68
C PRO A 150 -24.57 -0.03 9.35
N ASP A 151 -25.16 -1.22 9.33
CA ASP A 151 -25.66 -1.88 8.10
C ASP A 151 -26.72 -1.08 7.33
N HIS A 152 -27.46 -0.17 7.99
CA HIS A 152 -28.47 0.67 7.35
C HIS A 152 -27.90 1.91 6.65
N VAL A 153 -26.59 2.14 6.75
CA VAL A 153 -25.89 3.25 6.09
C VAL A 153 -25.03 2.71 4.95
N ASP A 154 -25.20 3.26 3.76
CA ASP A 154 -24.35 2.92 2.62
C ASP A 154 -22.98 3.62 2.74
N GLU A 155 -21.96 2.85 3.14
CA GLU A 155 -20.59 3.34 3.30
C GLU A 155 -20.04 4.03 2.05
N ARG A 156 -20.40 3.53 0.86
CA ARG A 156 -19.90 4.06 -0.41
C ARG A 156 -20.45 5.46 -0.68
N THR A 157 -21.73 5.67 -0.39
CA THR A 157 -22.43 6.93 -0.51
C THR A 157 -21.83 7.96 0.43
N VAL A 158 -21.59 7.58 1.69
CA VAL A 158 -20.95 8.47 2.68
C VAL A 158 -19.50 8.81 2.27
N CYS A 159 -18.70 7.82 1.84
CA CYS A 159 -17.34 8.07 1.37
C CYS A 159 -17.30 8.99 0.13
N ASN A 160 -18.26 8.85 -0.78
CA ASN A 160 -18.39 9.71 -1.95
C ASN A 160 -18.99 11.10 -1.64
N GLY A 161 -19.54 11.30 -0.44
CA GLY A 161 -19.98 12.61 0.05
C GLY A 161 -18.84 13.51 0.54
N ILE A 162 -17.65 12.95 0.78
CA ILE A 162 -16.47 13.71 1.18
C ILE A 162 -15.81 14.34 -0.05
N ALA A 163 -15.47 15.62 0.00
CA ALA A 163 -14.77 16.30 -1.09
C ALA A 163 -13.45 15.56 -1.43
N PRO A 164 -13.15 15.25 -2.70
CA PRO A 164 -11.98 14.45 -3.09
C PRO A 164 -10.65 14.97 -2.54
N GLU A 165 -10.50 16.29 -2.44
CA GLU A 165 -9.32 16.97 -1.91
C GLU A 165 -9.19 16.88 -0.38
N LYS A 166 -10.27 16.55 0.33
CA LYS A 166 -10.30 16.35 1.79
C LYS A 166 -10.40 14.87 2.18
N ASP A 167 -10.57 13.96 1.23
CA ASP A 167 -10.68 12.51 1.45
C ASP A 167 -9.30 11.89 1.78
N VAL A 168 -8.86 12.07 3.02
CA VAL A 168 -7.53 11.62 3.48
C VAL A 168 -7.43 10.10 3.65
N ASP A 169 -8.56 9.39 3.64
CA ASP A 169 -8.63 7.93 3.58
C ASP A 169 -8.58 7.40 2.13
N GLY A 170 -8.72 8.26 1.13
CA GLY A 170 -8.59 7.92 -0.29
C GLY A 170 -9.69 7.00 -0.81
N PHE A 171 -10.89 7.04 -0.23
CA PHE A 171 -12.00 6.15 -0.58
C PHE A 171 -12.97 6.75 -1.59
N HIS A 172 -12.95 8.06 -1.80
CA HIS A 172 -13.77 8.75 -2.79
C HIS A 172 -13.49 8.19 -4.19
N ILE A 173 -14.54 8.01 -4.99
CA ILE A 173 -14.44 7.41 -6.32
C ILE A 173 -13.44 8.13 -7.23
N ILE A 174 -13.31 9.45 -7.13
CA ILE A 174 -12.29 10.23 -7.86
C ILE A 174 -10.87 9.84 -7.44
N ASN A 175 -10.57 9.73 -6.14
CA ASN A 175 -9.24 9.33 -5.67
C ASN A 175 -8.88 7.90 -6.09
N ILE A 176 -9.84 6.98 -6.00
CA ILE A 176 -9.67 5.60 -6.47
C ILE A 176 -9.55 5.55 -7.99
N GLY A 177 -10.36 6.30 -8.74
CA GLY A 177 -10.28 6.37 -10.19
C GLY A 177 -8.92 6.88 -10.67
N ARG A 178 -8.43 7.97 -10.07
CA ARG A 178 -7.09 8.51 -10.32
C ARG A 178 -6.00 7.51 -9.96
N LEU A 179 -6.13 6.80 -8.83
CA LEU A 179 -5.20 5.73 -8.46
C LEU A 179 -5.16 4.62 -9.52
N CYS A 180 -6.31 4.19 -10.04
CA CYS A 180 -6.41 3.15 -11.07
C CYS A 180 -5.90 3.60 -12.45
N LEU A 181 -5.77 4.92 -12.68
CA LEU A 181 -5.26 5.53 -13.91
C LEU A 181 -3.82 6.02 -13.75
N ASP A 182 -3.13 5.64 -12.69
CA ASP A 182 -1.74 6.01 -12.40
C ASP A 182 -1.48 7.51 -12.26
N GLN A 183 -2.51 8.25 -11.85
CA GLN A 183 -2.46 9.69 -11.59
C GLN A 183 -2.25 9.98 -10.11
N HIS A 184 -1.78 11.19 -9.78
CA HIS A 184 -1.67 11.63 -8.39
C HIS A 184 -3.04 11.63 -7.69
N SER A 185 -3.16 10.98 -6.54
CA SER A 185 -4.40 10.99 -5.73
C SER A 185 -4.09 10.83 -4.25
N LEU A 186 -5.06 11.11 -3.39
CA LEU A 186 -4.97 10.69 -1.99
C LEU A 186 -5.17 9.17 -1.95
N ILE A 187 -4.09 8.43 -1.72
CA ILE A 187 -4.07 6.96 -1.77
C ILE A 187 -4.52 6.40 -0.41
N PRO A 188 -5.35 5.34 -0.38
CA PRO A 188 -5.72 4.64 0.84
C PRO A 188 -4.56 4.40 1.79
N ALA A 189 -4.71 4.85 3.04
CA ALA A 189 -3.60 4.90 4.00
C ALA A 189 -2.93 3.54 4.24
N THR A 190 -3.70 2.45 4.24
CA THR A 190 -3.17 1.08 4.36
C THR A 190 -2.38 0.65 3.13
N ALA A 191 -2.84 0.99 1.92
CA ALA A 191 -2.11 0.67 0.69
C ALA A 191 -0.82 1.48 0.59
N SER A 192 -0.89 2.77 0.92
CA SER A 192 0.27 3.65 1.08
C SER A 192 1.27 3.12 2.11
N ALA A 193 0.78 2.55 3.22
CA ALA A 193 1.62 1.96 4.26
C ALA A 193 2.39 0.73 3.77
N VAL A 194 1.72 -0.18 3.05
CA VAL A 194 2.36 -1.35 2.43
C VAL A 194 3.41 -0.92 1.41
N TRP A 195 3.07 0.04 0.56
CA TRP A 195 4.00 0.58 -0.45
C TRP A 195 5.23 1.22 0.19
N GLU A 196 5.04 2.00 1.26
CA GLU A 196 6.15 2.64 1.98
C GLU A 196 7.04 1.62 2.72
N ILE A 197 6.44 0.56 3.28
CA ILE A 197 7.18 -0.58 3.85
C ILE A 197 8.10 -1.21 2.81
N ILE A 198 7.58 -1.51 1.62
CA ILE A 198 8.33 -2.14 0.53
C ILE A 198 9.51 -1.25 0.12
N LYS A 199 9.24 0.02 -0.20
CA LYS A 199 10.26 0.98 -0.65
C LYS A 199 11.36 1.20 0.38
N ARG A 200 10.99 1.50 1.64
CA ARG A 200 11.98 1.80 2.70
C ARG A 200 12.79 0.59 3.12
N THR A 201 12.26 -0.61 2.91
CA THR A 201 12.99 -1.87 3.17
C THR A 201 13.89 -2.27 2.00
N GLY A 202 13.69 -1.69 0.80
CA GLY A 202 14.42 -2.07 -0.41
C GLY A 202 13.97 -3.41 -0.99
N ILE A 203 12.70 -3.79 -0.77
CA ILE A 203 12.13 -4.99 -1.39
C ILE A 203 11.86 -4.70 -2.87
N GLU A 204 12.52 -5.43 -3.77
CA GLU A 204 12.30 -5.31 -5.21
C GLU A 204 10.88 -5.74 -5.61
N THR A 205 10.24 -4.96 -6.48
CA THR A 205 8.92 -5.29 -7.06
C THR A 205 8.96 -5.43 -8.58
N PHE A 206 9.86 -4.71 -9.27
CA PHE A 206 9.99 -4.73 -10.72
C PHE A 206 10.22 -6.15 -11.25
N GLY A 207 9.31 -6.62 -12.10
CA GLY A 207 9.35 -7.96 -12.69
C GLY A 207 9.15 -9.12 -11.70
N LYS A 208 8.75 -8.83 -10.44
CA LYS A 208 8.53 -9.86 -9.42
C LYS A 208 7.09 -10.36 -9.41
N ASN A 209 6.90 -11.58 -8.92
CA ASN A 209 5.58 -12.14 -8.69
C ASN A 209 5.06 -11.69 -7.31
N VAL A 210 3.87 -11.11 -7.30
CA VAL A 210 3.21 -10.65 -6.08
C VAL A 210 1.86 -11.34 -5.94
N VAL A 211 1.55 -11.83 -4.74
CA VAL A 211 0.19 -12.26 -4.39
C VAL A 211 -0.40 -11.29 -3.38
N VAL A 212 -1.59 -10.78 -3.70
CA VAL A 212 -2.42 -10.03 -2.75
C VAL A 212 -3.60 -10.90 -2.35
N ALA A 213 -3.57 -11.45 -1.13
CA ALA A 213 -4.64 -12.26 -0.57
C ALA A 213 -5.66 -11.35 0.14
N GLY A 214 -6.67 -10.91 -0.61
CA GLY A 214 -7.68 -9.95 -0.17
C GLY A 214 -8.01 -8.99 -1.31
N ARG A 215 -9.30 -8.69 -1.48
CA ARG A 215 -9.80 -7.79 -2.55
C ARG A 215 -10.69 -6.65 -2.04
N SER A 216 -10.56 -6.31 -0.76
CA SER A 216 -11.32 -5.21 -0.17
C SER A 216 -11.00 -3.91 -0.91
N LYS A 217 -11.98 -3.01 -0.98
CA LYS A 217 -11.84 -1.76 -1.73
C LYS A 217 -10.95 -0.73 -1.02
N ASN A 218 -10.74 -0.89 0.28
CA ASN A 218 -9.94 -0.02 1.13
C ASN A 218 -8.50 -0.50 1.37
N ALA A 219 -8.18 -1.77 1.07
CA ALA A 219 -6.83 -2.33 1.27
C ALA A 219 -6.39 -3.20 0.08
N GLY A 220 -7.01 -4.36 -0.11
CA GLY A 220 -6.52 -5.35 -1.08
C GLY A 220 -6.45 -4.84 -2.52
N MET A 221 -7.53 -4.22 -3.03
CA MET A 221 -7.56 -3.69 -4.40
C MET A 221 -6.55 -2.54 -4.59
N PRO A 222 -6.51 -1.49 -3.74
CA PRO A 222 -5.52 -0.42 -3.89
C PRO A 222 -4.06 -0.90 -3.77
N ILE A 223 -3.77 -1.88 -2.91
CA ILE A 223 -2.44 -2.51 -2.83
C ILE A 223 -2.07 -3.16 -4.15
N ALA A 224 -2.97 -3.97 -4.73
CA ALA A 224 -2.73 -4.60 -6.02
C ALA A 224 -2.49 -3.55 -7.13
N MET A 225 -3.26 -2.45 -7.11
CA MET A 225 -3.09 -1.36 -8.08
C MET A 225 -1.72 -0.70 -7.99
N LEU A 226 -1.24 -0.36 -6.79
CA LEU A 226 0.09 0.22 -6.60
C LEU A 226 1.22 -0.71 -7.06
N LEU A 227 1.09 -2.01 -6.81
CA LEU A 227 2.17 -2.96 -7.07
C LEU A 227 2.32 -3.34 -8.54
N HIS A 228 1.23 -3.40 -9.32
CA HIS A 228 1.29 -3.85 -10.72
C HIS A 228 1.53 -2.75 -11.75
N THR A 229 1.28 -1.49 -11.39
CA THR A 229 1.27 -0.37 -12.35
C THR A 229 2.68 0.05 -12.74
N ASP A 230 2.77 0.79 -13.84
CA ASP A 230 4.03 1.20 -14.46
C ASP A 230 4.80 2.20 -13.58
N GLY A 231 6.09 1.95 -13.38
CA GLY A 231 7.00 2.81 -12.63
C GLY A 231 7.25 4.19 -13.28
N GLU A 232 7.00 4.34 -14.58
CA GLU A 232 7.25 5.57 -15.34
C GLU A 232 6.02 6.49 -15.46
N HIS A 233 4.87 6.09 -14.92
CA HIS A 233 3.65 6.92 -14.92
C HIS A 233 3.70 8.08 -13.91
N GLU A 234 2.77 9.03 -14.04
CA GLU A 234 2.66 10.26 -13.22
C GLU A 234 2.80 9.95 -11.73
N ARG A 235 2.07 8.94 -11.26
CA ARG A 235 2.33 8.28 -9.99
C ARG A 235 3.05 6.97 -10.28
N PRO A 236 4.33 6.80 -9.91
CA PRO A 236 5.07 5.56 -10.12
C PRO A 236 4.44 4.36 -9.42
N GLY A 237 4.24 3.26 -10.15
CA GLY A 237 3.86 1.96 -9.64
C GLY A 237 5.06 1.07 -9.28
N GLY A 238 4.83 -0.24 -9.24
CA GLY A 238 5.82 -1.24 -8.84
C GLY A 238 6.23 -2.25 -9.89
N ASP A 239 5.63 -2.23 -11.09
CA ASP A 239 5.96 -3.12 -12.21
C ASP A 239 5.96 -4.62 -11.86
N ALA A 240 5.13 -5.02 -10.90
CA ALA A 240 5.02 -6.41 -10.48
C ALA A 240 3.94 -7.17 -11.26
N THR A 241 4.15 -8.47 -11.45
CA THR A 241 3.08 -9.38 -11.89
C THR A 241 2.23 -9.75 -10.67
N VAL A 242 1.04 -9.13 -10.55
CA VAL A 242 0.17 -9.29 -9.37
C VAL A 242 -0.95 -10.31 -9.59
N THR A 243 -1.06 -11.28 -8.68
CA THR A 243 -2.22 -12.18 -8.55
C THR A 243 -3.09 -11.76 -7.37
N ILE A 244 -4.39 -11.57 -7.58
CA ILE A 244 -5.35 -11.24 -6.52
C ILE A 244 -6.13 -12.49 -6.12
N ALA A 245 -6.04 -12.88 -4.85
CA ALA A 245 -6.84 -13.95 -4.26
C ALA A 245 -7.95 -13.40 -3.36
N HIS A 246 -9.01 -14.17 -3.16
CA HIS A 246 -10.18 -13.77 -2.38
C HIS A 246 -10.92 -14.96 -1.77
N ARG A 247 -12.02 -14.70 -1.06
CA ARG A 247 -12.86 -15.71 -0.36
C ARG A 247 -13.38 -16.89 -1.21
N TYR A 248 -13.24 -16.84 -2.53
CA TYR A 248 -13.65 -17.92 -3.45
C TYR A 248 -12.46 -18.57 -4.14
N THR A 249 -11.24 -18.11 -3.87
CA THR A 249 -10.01 -18.78 -4.31
C THR A 249 -9.86 -20.04 -3.46
N PRO A 250 -9.92 -21.25 -4.04
CA PRO A 250 -9.70 -22.47 -3.29
C PRO A 250 -8.30 -22.46 -2.65
N LYS A 251 -8.15 -23.08 -1.47
CA LYS A 251 -6.88 -23.09 -0.73
C LYS A 251 -5.72 -23.65 -1.55
N GLU A 252 -5.96 -24.68 -2.35
CA GLU A 252 -4.95 -25.27 -3.25
C GLU A 252 -4.49 -24.27 -4.32
N GLN A 253 -5.40 -23.48 -4.89
CA GLN A 253 -5.06 -22.42 -5.85
C GLN A 253 -4.28 -21.29 -5.18
N LEU A 254 -4.70 -20.87 -3.98
CA LEU A 254 -3.97 -19.87 -3.19
C LEU A 254 -2.53 -20.34 -2.92
N LYS A 255 -2.35 -21.62 -2.55
CA LYS A 255 -1.03 -22.21 -2.31
C LYS A 255 -0.16 -22.22 -3.55
N ILE A 256 -0.71 -22.60 -4.72
CA ILE A 256 0.04 -22.59 -5.99
C ILE A 256 0.60 -21.19 -6.27
N HIS A 257 -0.22 -20.14 -6.18
CA HIS A 257 0.23 -18.78 -6.49
C HIS A 257 1.19 -18.23 -5.43
N THR A 258 0.94 -18.50 -4.15
CA THR A 258 1.83 -18.03 -3.06
C THR A 258 3.21 -18.68 -3.09
N LEU A 259 3.32 -19.93 -3.58
CA LEU A 259 4.61 -20.59 -3.80
C LEU A 259 5.43 -19.99 -4.95
N LEU A 260 4.79 -19.27 -5.89
CA LEU A 260 5.47 -18.56 -6.97
C LEU A 260 5.87 -17.13 -6.56
N ALA A 261 5.19 -16.57 -5.56
CA ALA A 261 5.30 -15.17 -5.18
C ALA A 261 6.64 -14.82 -4.50
N ASP A 262 7.29 -13.77 -4.99
CA ASP A 262 8.41 -13.08 -4.33
C ASP A 262 7.92 -12.22 -3.17
N VAL A 263 6.72 -11.63 -3.29
CA VAL A 263 6.07 -10.85 -2.24
C VAL A 263 4.65 -11.36 -2.02
N ILE A 264 4.30 -11.64 -0.77
CA ILE A 264 2.94 -11.98 -0.36
C ILE A 264 2.43 -10.85 0.53
N VAL A 265 1.35 -10.20 0.11
CA VAL A 265 0.59 -9.27 0.93
C VAL A 265 -0.73 -9.92 1.31
N VAL A 266 -1.01 -10.08 2.59
CA VAL A 266 -2.25 -10.71 3.08
C VAL A 266 -3.10 -9.70 3.85
N ALA A 267 -4.34 -9.53 3.40
CA ALA A 267 -5.33 -8.58 3.89
C ALA A 267 -6.74 -9.21 3.86
N ALA A 268 -6.84 -10.44 4.39
CA ALA A 268 -8.04 -11.27 4.32
C ALA A 268 -8.88 -11.25 5.60
N GLY A 269 -8.26 -10.97 6.77
CA GLY A 269 -8.92 -11.05 8.07
C GLY A 269 -9.23 -12.50 8.46
N ILE A 270 -8.27 -13.40 8.23
CA ILE A 270 -8.37 -14.82 8.56
C ILE A 270 -7.07 -15.24 9.25
N PRO A 271 -7.10 -15.54 10.57
CA PRO A 271 -5.91 -15.96 11.31
C PRO A 271 -5.24 -17.18 10.69
N LYS A 272 -3.90 -17.13 10.54
CA LYS A 272 -3.07 -18.22 10.02
C LYS A 272 -3.51 -18.75 8.64
N LEU A 273 -4.07 -17.87 7.79
CA LEU A 273 -4.37 -18.18 6.40
C LEU A 273 -3.11 -18.53 5.61
N ILE A 274 -2.02 -17.78 5.82
CA ILE A 274 -0.73 -18.03 5.15
C ILE A 274 0.18 -18.80 6.10
N THR A 275 0.52 -20.03 5.70
CA THR A 275 1.36 -20.97 6.46
C THR A 275 2.73 -21.18 5.79
N SER A 276 3.69 -21.76 6.53
CA SER A 276 5.07 -21.94 6.04
C SER A 276 5.20 -22.79 4.77
N ASP A 277 4.24 -23.68 4.49
CA ASP A 277 4.22 -24.51 3.26
C ASP A 277 3.67 -23.77 2.04
N MET A 278 3.16 -22.55 2.21
CA MET A 278 2.64 -21.67 1.16
C MET A 278 3.64 -20.58 0.75
N VAL A 279 4.66 -20.33 1.56
CA VAL A 279 5.65 -19.27 1.32
C VAL A 279 6.88 -19.90 0.69
N LYS A 280 7.45 -19.35 -0.39
CA LYS A 280 8.74 -19.82 -0.92
C LYS A 280 9.93 -19.28 -0.11
N GLU A 281 11.07 -19.95 -0.18
CA GLU A 281 12.28 -19.48 0.51
C GLU A 281 12.72 -18.12 -0.05
N GLY A 282 13.04 -17.19 0.84
CA GLY A 282 13.47 -15.84 0.47
C GLY A 282 12.35 -14.86 0.08
N ALA A 283 11.07 -15.24 0.16
CA ALA A 283 9.96 -14.32 -0.10
C ALA A 283 9.81 -13.25 0.99
N ALA A 284 9.26 -12.09 0.64
CA ALA A 284 8.81 -11.08 1.59
C ALA A 284 7.32 -11.28 1.92
N VAL A 285 6.96 -11.20 3.21
CA VAL A 285 5.57 -11.40 3.67
C VAL A 285 5.09 -10.18 4.46
N ILE A 286 4.06 -9.51 3.95
CA ILE A 286 3.44 -8.33 4.55
C ILE A 286 2.04 -8.68 5.03
N ASP A 287 1.87 -8.70 6.34
CA ASP A 287 0.63 -9.03 7.04
C ASP A 287 -0.13 -7.76 7.41
N VAL A 288 -1.20 -7.51 6.65
CA VAL A 288 -2.15 -6.40 6.84
C VAL A 288 -3.32 -6.85 7.73
N GLY A 289 -3.49 -8.15 7.92
CA GLY A 289 -4.57 -8.76 8.67
C GLY A 289 -4.65 -8.28 10.12
N ILE A 290 -5.87 -8.10 10.61
CA ILE A 290 -6.16 -7.71 11.99
C ILE A 290 -7.29 -8.62 12.47
N ASN A 291 -6.95 -9.52 13.39
CA ASN A 291 -7.89 -10.46 13.98
C ASN A 291 -7.80 -10.41 15.50
N TYR A 292 -8.95 -10.38 16.17
CA TYR A 292 -9.02 -10.50 17.62
C TYR A 292 -9.35 -11.94 17.98
N VAL A 293 -8.40 -12.64 18.59
CA VAL A 293 -8.56 -14.03 19.04
C VAL A 293 -8.59 -14.07 20.56
N HIS A 294 -9.51 -14.86 21.12
CA HIS A 294 -9.55 -15.07 22.55
C HIS A 294 -8.49 -16.10 22.95
N ASP A 295 -7.60 -15.75 23.86
CA ASP A 295 -6.64 -16.68 24.41
C ASP A 295 -7.34 -17.55 25.48
N PRO A 296 -7.53 -18.87 25.22
CA PRO A 296 -8.23 -19.74 26.15
C PRO A 296 -7.48 -19.94 27.47
N MET A 297 -6.16 -19.70 27.50
CA MET A 297 -5.34 -19.86 28.70
C MET A 297 -5.39 -18.63 29.61
N THR A 298 -5.41 -17.43 29.02
CA THR A 298 -5.33 -16.18 29.79
C THR A 298 -6.67 -15.43 29.87
N GLY A 299 -7.67 -15.83 29.08
CA GLY A 299 -8.94 -15.13 28.93
C GLY A 299 -8.81 -13.74 28.27
N LYS A 300 -7.62 -13.38 27.77
CA LYS A 300 -7.36 -12.08 27.16
C LYS A 300 -7.58 -12.15 25.66
N THR A 301 -8.14 -11.08 25.11
CA THR A 301 -8.22 -10.90 23.66
C THR A 301 -6.85 -10.46 23.14
N LYS A 302 -6.29 -11.22 22.20
CA LYS A 302 -5.03 -10.95 21.52
C LYS A 302 -5.27 -10.50 20.09
N LEU A 303 -4.52 -9.51 19.64
CA LEU A 303 -4.46 -9.11 18.23
C LEU A 303 -3.43 -9.99 17.49
N VAL A 304 -3.87 -10.66 16.43
CA VAL A 304 -3.04 -11.50 15.55
C VAL A 304 -3.31 -11.16 14.09
N GLY A 305 -2.34 -11.44 13.23
CA GLY A 305 -2.47 -11.23 11.78
C GLY A 305 -3.02 -12.45 11.05
N ASP A 306 -2.92 -12.41 9.73
CA ASP A 306 -3.36 -13.50 8.84
C ASP A 306 -2.25 -14.54 8.59
N VAL A 307 -1.02 -14.30 9.04
CA VAL A 307 0.14 -15.17 8.83
C VAL A 307 0.43 -16.02 10.07
N ASP A 308 0.81 -17.29 9.87
CA ASP A 308 1.46 -18.09 10.90
C ASP A 308 2.91 -17.63 11.13
N PHE A 309 3.04 -16.48 11.81
CA PHE A 309 4.27 -15.71 11.94
C PHE A 309 5.49 -16.54 12.38
N GLU A 310 5.33 -17.38 13.41
CA GLU A 310 6.43 -18.15 13.99
C GLU A 310 6.99 -19.23 13.05
N ALA A 311 6.14 -19.78 12.17
CA ALA A 311 6.56 -20.75 11.17
C ALA A 311 7.12 -20.05 9.93
N VAL A 312 6.43 -19.01 9.44
CA VAL A 312 6.79 -18.30 8.20
C VAL A 312 8.09 -17.50 8.34
N LYS A 313 8.38 -16.94 9.53
CA LYS A 313 9.64 -16.21 9.76
C LYS A 313 10.90 -17.06 9.57
N LYS A 314 10.80 -18.39 9.59
CA LYS A 314 11.93 -19.31 9.37
C LYS A 314 12.24 -19.57 7.89
N LYS A 315 11.45 -18.98 6.97
CA LYS A 315 11.51 -19.23 5.52
C LYS A 315 11.54 -17.94 4.69
N ALA A 316 10.78 -16.94 5.12
CA ALA A 316 10.77 -15.63 4.48
C ALA A 316 12.11 -14.91 4.66
N SER A 317 12.46 -14.01 3.72
CA SER A 317 13.56 -13.05 3.90
C SER A 317 13.13 -11.85 4.73
N PHE A 318 11.87 -11.43 4.58
CA PHE A 318 11.26 -10.31 5.29
C PHE A 318 9.87 -10.70 5.79
N ILE A 319 9.52 -10.23 6.99
CA ILE A 319 8.17 -10.41 7.54
C ILE A 319 7.73 -9.22 8.39
N THR A 320 6.50 -8.74 8.22
CA THR A 320 5.93 -7.75 9.15
C THR A 320 5.18 -8.45 10.30
N PRO A 321 5.36 -8.03 11.56
CA PRO A 321 4.61 -8.60 12.67
C PRO A 321 3.21 -8.00 12.80
N VAL A 322 2.29 -8.74 13.43
CA VAL A 322 1.02 -8.21 13.92
C VAL A 322 0.89 -8.54 15.41
N PRO A 323 0.78 -7.53 16.30
CA PRO A 323 0.82 -6.09 16.03
C PRO A 323 2.23 -5.57 15.70
N GLY A 324 2.30 -4.32 15.24
CA GLY A 324 3.57 -3.56 15.11
C GLY A 324 4.13 -3.43 13.69
N GLY A 325 3.52 -4.08 12.71
CA GLY A 325 3.80 -3.96 11.28
C GLY A 325 2.97 -2.88 10.60
N VAL A 326 1.99 -3.25 9.78
CA VAL A 326 1.26 -2.32 8.90
C VAL A 326 0.39 -1.32 9.67
N GLY A 327 -0.22 -1.72 10.81
CA GLY A 327 -1.15 -0.85 11.55
C GLY A 327 -0.61 0.54 11.95
N PRO A 328 0.55 0.64 12.64
CA PRO A 328 1.19 1.92 12.92
C PRO A 328 1.50 2.76 11.67
N MET A 329 1.90 2.11 10.57
CA MET A 329 2.17 2.76 9.29
C MET A 329 0.89 3.35 8.67
N THR A 330 -0.24 2.63 8.73
CA THR A 330 -1.55 3.16 8.29
C THR A 330 -1.87 4.48 8.98
N VAL A 331 -1.63 4.59 10.29
CA VAL A 331 -1.86 5.86 11.01
C VAL A 331 -0.91 6.95 10.53
N ALA A 332 0.38 6.65 10.34
CA ALA A 332 1.33 7.63 9.82
C ALA A 332 0.96 8.12 8.41
N MET A 333 0.54 7.22 7.52
CA MET A 333 0.16 7.58 6.15
C MET A 333 -1.14 8.37 6.07
N LEU A 334 -2.10 8.14 6.97
CA LEU A 334 -3.28 9.02 7.11
C LEU A 334 -2.87 10.47 7.43
N LEU A 335 -1.94 10.65 8.37
CA LEU A 335 -1.46 11.98 8.76
C LEU A 335 -0.65 12.63 7.63
N LYS A 336 0.11 11.84 6.87
CA LYS A 336 0.78 12.30 5.65
C LYS A 336 -0.24 12.80 4.63
N ASN A 337 -1.32 12.04 4.38
CA ASN A 337 -2.41 12.48 3.50
C ASN A 337 -3.06 13.77 4.00
N THR A 338 -3.28 13.93 5.30
CA THR A 338 -3.80 15.18 5.88
C THR A 338 -2.89 16.38 5.60
N LEU A 339 -1.57 16.19 5.72
CA LEU A 339 -0.61 17.24 5.36
C LEU A 339 -0.62 17.54 3.86
N LEU A 340 -0.72 16.53 2.99
CA LEU A 340 -0.81 16.71 1.54
C LEU A 340 -2.08 17.47 1.15
N ALA A 341 -3.22 17.14 1.76
CA ALA A 341 -4.50 17.81 1.56
C ALA A 341 -4.43 19.28 2.00
N ALA A 342 -3.88 19.56 3.18
CA ALA A 342 -3.69 20.93 3.66
C ALA A 342 -2.81 21.78 2.72
N LYS A 343 -1.79 21.16 2.13
CA LYS A 343 -0.86 21.81 1.20
C LYS A 343 -1.39 21.95 -0.22
N LYS A 344 -2.54 21.34 -0.56
CA LYS A 344 -3.09 21.35 -1.93
C LYS A 344 -2.06 20.92 -2.99
N ILE A 345 -1.35 19.83 -2.68
CA ILE A 345 -0.28 19.30 -3.57
C ILE A 345 -0.88 18.48 -4.72
N ILE A 346 -2.02 17.84 -4.49
CA ILE A 346 -2.66 16.92 -5.44
C ILE A 346 -3.81 17.60 -6.21
N TYR A 347 -4.55 18.46 -5.51
CA TYR A 347 -5.70 19.23 -5.99
C TYR A 347 -5.43 20.71 -5.81
#